data_AF-A0A6N9BRN4-F1
#
_entry.id   AF-A0A6N9BRN4-F1
#
_cell.length_a   1.000
_cell.length_b   1.000
_cell.length_c   1.000
_cell.angle_alpha   90.00
_cell.angle_beta   90.00
_cell.angle_gamma   90.00
#
_symmetry.space_group_name_H-M   'P 1'
#
loop_
_entity.id
_entity.type
_entity.pdbx_description
1 polymer ?
#
loop_
_entity_poly.entity_id
_entity_poly.type
_entity_poly.pdbx_seq_one_letter_code
_entity_poly.pdbx_strand_id
1 'polypeptide(L)'
;MAGQPENFGFGEDEAMLRDAARRFFQDHYGADALHALVAGDSDLHRPNVASWEPDHWRQIVELGWPAVSVPEAEGGVGLPLVAAVALAEEAGRAGFPSPLLSTLKAAYVLRACDTAAAREALRAIAGGMATSVAMHDRRGGFGDGATDVTCADGRLHGAASFVQEARKADRYLVRARHANGCGLYLVEVGADGLEVAPDAIVDLTRDQATLSFRGVEAVEVAPPGWGDAA
;
A
#
# COMPACT_ATOMS: atom_id res chain seq x y z
N MET A 1 -17.23 -7.24 -26.37
CA MET A 1 -16.25 -8.33 -26.21
C MET A 1 -14.89 -7.77 -26.57
N ALA A 2 -14.01 -7.59 -25.58
CA ALA A 2 -12.63 -7.20 -25.87
C ALA A 2 -11.97 -8.35 -26.64
N GLY A 3 -11.30 -8.04 -27.75
CA GLY A 3 -10.58 -9.02 -28.56
C GLY A 3 -9.48 -9.70 -27.74
N GLN A 4 -9.17 -10.95 -28.09
CA GLN A 4 -8.09 -11.70 -27.47
C GLN A 4 -6.77 -10.92 -27.64
N PRO A 5 -5.99 -10.67 -26.57
CA PRO A 5 -4.76 -9.90 -26.67
C PRO A 5 -3.76 -10.62 -27.57
N GLU A 6 -3.23 -9.90 -28.57
CA GLU A 6 -2.21 -10.42 -29.50
C GLU A 6 -0.79 -10.34 -28.91
N ASN A 7 -0.61 -9.56 -27.82
CA ASN A 7 0.64 -9.41 -27.10
C ASN A 7 0.42 -9.70 -25.60
N PHE A 8 1.21 -10.64 -25.07
CA PHE A 8 1.21 -11.04 -23.65
C PHE A 8 2.43 -10.51 -22.88
N GLY A 9 3.32 -9.77 -23.55
CA GLY A 9 4.51 -9.16 -22.96
C GLY A 9 4.34 -7.68 -22.63
N PHE A 10 5.37 -7.12 -22.02
CA PHE A 10 5.48 -5.68 -21.74
C PHE A 10 5.57 -4.87 -23.04
N GLY A 11 4.95 -3.69 -23.05
CA GLY A 11 5.23 -2.65 -24.03
C GLY A 11 6.61 -2.02 -23.77
N GLU A 12 6.97 -1.04 -24.59
CA GLU A 12 8.26 -0.36 -24.51
C GLU A 12 8.44 0.34 -23.15
N ASP A 13 7.45 1.10 -22.71
CA ASP A 13 7.47 1.82 -21.44
C ASP A 13 7.58 0.88 -20.23
N GLU A 14 6.80 -0.21 -20.21
CA GLU A 14 6.88 -1.17 -19.11
C GLU A 14 8.20 -1.96 -19.11
N ALA A 15 8.75 -2.27 -20.29
CA ALA A 15 10.05 -2.93 -20.40
C ALA A 15 11.17 -2.00 -19.89
N MET A 16 11.15 -0.71 -20.25
CA MET A 16 12.09 0.28 -19.76
C MET A 16 12.00 0.44 -18.23
N LEU A 17 10.78 0.52 -17.70
CA LEU A 17 10.54 0.61 -16.26
C LEU A 17 11.05 -0.63 -15.52
N ARG A 18 10.76 -1.83 -16.03
CA ARG A 18 11.27 -3.10 -15.49
C ARG A 18 12.79 -3.13 -15.47
N ASP A 19 13.42 -2.71 -16.57
CA ASP A 19 14.88 -2.78 -16.70
C ASP A 19 15.58 -1.74 -15.80
N ALA A 20 14.97 -0.56 -15.61
CA ALA A 20 15.42 0.42 -14.62
C ALA A 20 15.29 -0.13 -13.19
N ALA A 21 14.15 -0.73 -12.85
CA ALA A 21 13.94 -1.34 -11.54
C ALA A 21 14.90 -2.49 -11.26
N ARG A 22 15.12 -3.36 -12.26
CA ARG A 22 16.10 -4.46 -12.18
C ARG A 22 17.50 -3.94 -11.84
N ARG A 23 17.97 -2.89 -12.54
CA ARG A 23 19.31 -2.31 -12.31
C ARG A 23 19.41 -1.75 -10.89
N PHE A 24 18.43 -0.93 -10.49
CA PHE A 24 18.38 -0.38 -9.13
C PHE A 24 18.47 -1.49 -8.07
N PHE A 25 17.67 -2.54 -8.18
CA PHE A 25 17.72 -3.63 -7.20
C PHE A 25 19.02 -4.45 -7.26
N GLN A 26 19.65 -4.60 -8.42
CA GLN A 26 20.96 -5.24 -8.52
C GLN A 26 22.05 -4.44 -7.81
N ASP A 27 21.97 -3.11 -7.87
CA ASP A 27 22.96 -2.22 -7.25
C ASP A 27 22.78 -2.12 -5.72
N HIS A 28 21.55 -2.24 -5.21
CA HIS A 28 21.22 -1.97 -3.81
C HIS A 28 20.80 -3.20 -2.98
N TYR A 29 20.24 -4.24 -3.61
CA TYR A 29 19.56 -5.37 -2.95
C TYR A 29 20.08 -6.73 -3.43
N GLY A 30 21.41 -6.89 -3.45
CA GLY A 30 22.04 -8.22 -3.56
C GLY A 30 21.68 -9.12 -2.36
N ALA A 31 21.78 -10.44 -2.53
CA ALA A 31 21.38 -11.42 -1.51
C ALA A 31 22.02 -11.17 -0.13
N ASP A 32 23.32 -10.83 -0.11
CA ASP A 32 24.05 -10.54 1.12
C ASP A 32 23.57 -9.25 1.80
N ALA A 33 23.30 -8.20 1.01
CA ALA A 33 22.80 -6.92 1.52
C ALA A 33 21.40 -7.07 2.12
N LEU A 34 20.51 -7.79 1.42
CA LEU A 34 19.17 -8.08 1.91
C LEU A 34 19.24 -8.92 3.20
N HIS A 35 20.05 -9.98 3.20
CA HIS A 35 20.23 -10.82 4.39
C HIS A 35 20.76 -10.02 5.58
N ALA A 36 21.76 -9.15 5.36
CA ALA A 36 22.29 -8.28 6.41
C ALA A 36 21.21 -7.33 6.98
N LEU A 37 20.35 -6.78 6.12
CA LEU A 37 19.29 -5.85 6.51
C LEU A 37 18.19 -6.50 7.34
N VAL A 38 17.71 -7.69 6.96
CA VAL A 38 16.49 -8.30 7.55
C VAL A 38 16.77 -9.52 8.44
N ALA A 39 17.93 -10.15 8.27
CA ALA A 39 18.32 -11.40 8.93
C ALA A 39 19.75 -11.34 9.51
N GLY A 40 20.29 -10.13 9.73
CA GLY A 40 21.62 -9.95 10.34
C GLY A 40 21.71 -10.41 11.80
N ASP A 41 20.57 -10.48 12.50
CA ASP A 41 20.46 -11.02 13.85
C ASP A 41 19.79 -12.40 13.82
N SER A 42 20.51 -13.44 14.22
CA SER A 42 20.01 -14.83 14.23
C SER A 42 19.22 -15.21 15.49
N ASP A 43 19.07 -14.30 16.47
CA ASP A 43 18.28 -14.57 17.66
C ASP A 43 16.79 -14.77 17.31
N LEU A 44 16.24 -15.91 17.73
CA LEU A 44 14.83 -16.26 17.56
C LEU A 44 13.89 -15.40 18.42
N HIS A 45 14.43 -14.76 19.45
CA HIS A 45 13.71 -13.89 20.37
C HIS A 45 13.93 -12.40 20.11
N ARG A 46 14.60 -12.05 19.00
CA ARG A 46 14.80 -10.66 18.62
C ARG A 46 13.48 -9.91 18.47
N PRO A 47 13.45 -8.60 18.80
CA PRO A 47 12.24 -7.81 18.63
C PRO A 47 11.81 -7.78 17.16
N ASN A 48 10.50 -7.70 16.94
CA ASN A 48 9.95 -7.52 15.60
C ASN A 48 10.21 -6.09 15.11
N VAL A 49 11.18 -5.92 14.22
CA VAL A 49 11.56 -4.63 13.64
C VAL A 49 11.10 -4.56 12.18
N ALA A 50 10.56 -3.41 11.77
CA ALA A 50 10.29 -3.13 10.36
C ALA A 50 11.59 -2.64 9.69
N SER A 51 12.47 -3.56 9.30
CA SER A 51 13.73 -3.21 8.63
C SER A 51 13.48 -2.75 7.18
N TRP A 52 13.94 -1.55 6.84
CA TRP A 52 13.93 -1.00 5.49
C TRP A 52 14.84 0.23 5.40
N GLU A 53 15.07 0.74 4.19
CA GLU A 53 15.91 1.90 3.92
C GLU A 53 15.06 3.06 3.39
N PRO A 54 14.72 4.07 4.22
CA PRO A 54 13.95 5.24 3.79
C PRO A 54 14.62 6.02 2.65
N ASP A 55 15.94 5.95 2.55
CA ASP A 55 16.72 6.62 1.50
C ASP A 55 16.46 6.00 0.12
N HIS A 56 16.34 4.67 0.05
CA HIS A 56 15.95 3.98 -1.18
C HIS A 56 14.48 4.27 -1.54
N TRP A 57 13.60 4.47 -0.56
CA TRP A 57 12.24 4.95 -0.84
C TRP A 57 12.24 6.33 -1.50
N ARG A 58 13.01 7.28 -0.97
CA ARG A 58 13.17 8.61 -1.57
C ARG A 58 13.68 8.54 -3.00
N GLN A 59 14.66 7.69 -3.28
CA GLN A 59 15.19 7.49 -4.63
C GLN A 59 14.12 6.96 -5.60
N ILE A 60 13.31 5.97 -5.21
CA ILE A 60 12.27 5.46 -6.12
C ILE A 60 11.08 6.42 -6.27
N VAL A 61 10.83 7.28 -5.29
CA VAL A 61 9.88 8.41 -5.42
C VAL A 61 10.38 9.38 -6.48
N GLU A 62 11.66 9.74 -6.49
CA GLU A 62 12.27 10.60 -7.51
C GLU A 62 12.21 9.97 -8.92
N LEU A 63 12.27 8.63 -9.00
CA LEU A 63 12.07 7.88 -10.23
C LEU A 63 10.58 7.74 -10.63
N GLY A 64 9.65 8.23 -9.81
CA GLY A 64 8.21 8.23 -10.08
C GLY A 64 7.51 6.89 -9.87
N TRP A 65 8.15 5.91 -9.23
CA TRP A 65 7.62 4.54 -9.14
C TRP A 65 6.31 4.42 -8.37
N PRO A 66 6.13 5.06 -7.19
CA PRO A 66 4.84 5.02 -6.48
C PRO A 66 3.72 5.74 -7.24
N ALA A 67 4.10 6.67 -8.12
CA ALA A 67 3.20 7.50 -8.92
C ALA A 67 2.89 6.91 -10.31
N VAL A 68 3.45 5.72 -10.63
CA VAL A 68 3.38 5.13 -11.96
C VAL A 68 1.94 4.98 -12.46
N SER A 69 1.03 4.59 -11.56
CA SER A 69 -0.37 4.38 -11.86
C SER A 69 -1.24 5.58 -11.50
N VAL A 70 -0.71 6.60 -10.84
CA VAL A 70 -1.43 7.83 -10.51
C VAL A 70 -1.69 8.60 -11.82
N PRO A 71 -2.90 9.14 -12.08
CA PRO A 71 -3.14 9.87 -13.32
C PRO A 71 -2.34 11.18 -13.38
N GLU A 72 -2.06 11.65 -14.60
CA GLU A 72 -1.27 12.87 -14.84
C GLU A 72 -1.91 14.12 -14.19
N ALA A 73 -3.24 14.19 -14.14
CA ALA A 73 -3.98 15.30 -13.52
C ALA A 73 -3.69 15.44 -12.00
N GLU A 74 -3.29 14.36 -11.35
CA GLU A 74 -2.89 14.28 -9.95
C GLU A 74 -1.35 14.26 -9.79
N GLY A 75 -0.59 14.48 -10.87
CA GLY A 75 0.87 14.56 -10.84
C GLY A 75 1.60 13.22 -10.98
N GLY A 76 0.90 12.17 -11.40
CA GLY A 76 1.50 10.86 -11.69
C GLY A 76 1.93 10.66 -13.15
N VAL A 77 2.30 9.42 -13.48
CA VAL A 77 2.75 9.03 -14.84
C VAL A 77 1.59 8.50 -15.70
N GLY A 78 0.50 8.03 -15.09
CA GLY A 78 -0.70 7.59 -15.80
C GLY A 78 -0.56 6.26 -16.56
N LEU A 79 0.46 5.46 -16.28
CA LEU A 79 0.67 4.17 -16.95
C LEU A 79 -0.37 3.10 -16.53
N PRO A 80 -0.63 2.11 -17.39
CA PRO A 80 -1.57 1.03 -17.10
C PRO A 80 -1.09 0.08 -15.99
N LEU A 81 -1.98 -0.81 -15.53
CA LEU A 81 -1.69 -1.82 -14.50
C LEU A 81 -0.46 -2.68 -14.79
N VAL A 82 -0.21 -2.99 -16.05
CA VAL A 82 0.95 -3.77 -16.46
C VAL A 82 2.28 -3.08 -16.10
N ALA A 83 2.35 -1.75 -16.04
CA ALA A 83 3.53 -1.02 -15.57
C ALA A 83 3.77 -1.20 -14.06
N ALA A 84 2.72 -1.14 -13.25
CA ALA A 84 2.81 -1.44 -11.81
C ALA A 84 3.19 -2.91 -11.57
N VAL A 85 2.73 -3.83 -12.43
CA VAL A 85 3.14 -5.25 -12.39
C VAL A 85 4.63 -5.40 -12.72
N ALA A 86 5.17 -4.66 -13.69
CA ALA A 86 6.60 -4.67 -14.01
C ALA A 86 7.48 -4.30 -12.79
N LEU A 87 7.07 -3.28 -12.04
CA LEU A 87 7.72 -2.90 -10.77
C LEU A 87 7.55 -3.99 -9.71
N ALA A 88 6.36 -4.56 -9.59
CA ALA A 88 6.07 -5.57 -8.59
C ALA A 88 6.87 -6.86 -8.81
N GLU A 89 7.06 -7.28 -10.07
CA GLU A 89 7.88 -8.44 -10.42
C GLU A 89 9.34 -8.26 -9.98
N GLU A 90 9.94 -7.11 -10.27
CA GLU A 90 11.34 -6.86 -9.92
C GLU A 90 11.52 -6.58 -8.42
N ALA A 91 10.58 -5.88 -7.77
CA ALA A 91 10.58 -5.70 -6.32
C ALA A 91 10.45 -7.05 -5.59
N GLY A 92 9.58 -7.94 -6.08
CA GLY A 92 9.43 -9.30 -5.56
C GLY A 92 10.67 -10.16 -5.78
N ARG A 93 11.30 -10.07 -6.96
CA ARG A 93 12.58 -10.73 -7.27
C ARG A 93 13.69 -10.32 -6.30
N ALA A 94 13.72 -9.04 -5.93
CA ALA A 94 14.71 -8.48 -5.02
C ALA A 94 14.36 -8.63 -3.53
N GLY A 95 13.15 -9.10 -3.20
CA GLY A 95 12.65 -9.09 -1.83
C GLY A 95 12.66 -7.69 -1.21
N PHE A 96 12.38 -6.65 -2.02
CA PHE A 96 12.59 -5.25 -1.65
C PHE A 96 11.70 -4.83 -0.46
N PRO A 97 12.28 -4.57 0.73
CA PRO A 97 11.51 -4.25 1.93
C PRO A 97 11.07 -2.78 1.87
N SER A 98 9.88 -2.52 1.34
CA SER A 98 9.39 -1.15 1.13
C SER A 98 7.85 -1.06 1.13
N PRO A 99 7.28 0.15 1.27
CA PRO A 99 5.84 0.37 1.15
C PRO A 99 5.35 0.44 -0.31
N LEU A 100 6.20 0.17 -1.32
CA LEU A 100 5.88 0.36 -2.74
C LEU A 100 4.61 -0.39 -3.15
N LEU A 101 4.52 -1.70 -2.87
CA LEU A 101 3.35 -2.49 -3.28
C LEU A 101 2.08 -2.05 -2.57
N SER A 102 2.17 -1.71 -1.29
CA SER A 102 1.02 -1.18 -0.53
C SER A 102 0.55 0.16 -1.08
N THR A 103 1.49 1.03 -1.45
CA THR A 103 1.21 2.35 -2.04
C THR A 103 0.60 2.23 -3.44
N LEU A 104 1.13 1.33 -4.28
CA LEU A 104 0.55 1.05 -5.60
C LEU A 104 -0.89 0.53 -5.48
N LYS A 105 -1.16 -0.39 -4.54
CA LYS A 105 -2.53 -0.86 -4.25
C LYS A 105 -3.44 0.30 -3.83
N ALA A 106 -2.99 1.15 -2.91
CA ALA A 106 -3.75 2.31 -2.46
C ALA A 106 -4.08 3.25 -3.62
N ALA A 107 -3.12 3.55 -4.50
CA ALA A 107 -3.35 4.37 -5.68
C ALA A 107 -4.43 3.80 -6.60
N TYR A 108 -4.44 2.48 -6.83
CA TYR A 108 -5.50 1.84 -7.63
C TYR A 108 -6.88 1.98 -7.01
N VAL A 109 -6.99 1.77 -5.69
CA VAL A 109 -8.26 1.92 -4.97
C VAL A 109 -8.73 3.38 -5.04
N LEU A 110 -7.86 4.34 -4.74
CA LEU A 110 -8.19 5.78 -4.76
C LEU A 110 -8.61 6.27 -6.14
N ARG A 111 -8.00 5.74 -7.22
CA ARG A 111 -8.43 6.03 -8.59
C ARG A 111 -9.85 5.58 -8.88
N ALA A 112 -10.28 4.45 -8.32
CA ALA A 112 -11.63 3.96 -8.49
C ALA A 112 -12.66 4.78 -7.70
N CYS A 113 -12.26 5.37 -6.57
CA CYS A 113 -13.14 6.22 -5.75
C CYS A 113 -13.57 7.51 -6.46
N ASP A 114 -12.67 8.13 -7.23
CA ASP A 114 -12.90 9.36 -8.02
C ASP A 114 -13.56 10.55 -7.27
N THR A 115 -13.28 10.68 -5.98
CA THR A 115 -13.71 11.83 -5.16
C THR A 115 -12.62 12.90 -5.07
N ALA A 116 -12.98 14.12 -4.65
CA ALA A 116 -12.00 15.18 -4.42
C ALA A 116 -10.93 14.77 -3.38
N ALA A 117 -11.34 14.11 -2.30
CA ALA A 117 -10.41 13.62 -1.28
C ALA A 117 -9.51 12.50 -1.81
N ALA A 118 -10.03 11.61 -2.66
CA ALA A 118 -9.23 10.57 -3.30
C ALA A 118 -8.19 11.16 -4.27
N ARG A 119 -8.55 12.19 -5.04
CA ARG A 119 -7.63 12.92 -5.93
C ARG A 119 -6.53 13.64 -5.14
N GLU A 120 -6.86 14.23 -3.99
CA GLU A 120 -5.84 14.82 -3.10
C GLU A 120 -4.87 13.77 -2.55
N ALA A 121 -5.39 12.61 -2.15
CA ALA A 121 -4.56 11.49 -1.70
C ALA A 121 -3.65 10.95 -2.81
N LEU A 122 -4.13 10.91 -4.06
CA LEU A 122 -3.32 10.57 -5.23
C LEU A 122 -2.18 11.58 -5.45
N ARG A 123 -2.44 12.88 -5.29
CA ARG A 123 -1.39 13.92 -5.32
C ARG A 123 -0.35 13.70 -4.23
N ALA A 124 -0.78 13.33 -3.02
CA ALA A 124 0.15 13.00 -1.93
C ALA A 124 1.01 11.77 -2.27
N ILE A 125 0.43 10.71 -2.83
CA ILE A 125 1.17 9.52 -3.28
C ILE A 125 2.17 9.90 -4.38
N ALA A 126 1.79 10.75 -5.33
CA ALA A 126 2.70 11.25 -6.35
C ALA A 126 3.89 12.03 -5.74
N GLY A 127 3.66 12.72 -4.62
CA GLY A 127 4.70 13.36 -3.81
C GLY A 127 5.50 12.43 -2.88
N GLY A 128 5.24 11.12 -2.90
CA GLY A 128 5.97 10.12 -2.11
C GLY A 128 5.34 9.71 -0.78
N MET A 129 4.07 10.08 -0.53
CA MET A 129 3.32 9.64 0.65
C MET A 129 3.07 8.13 0.60
N ALA A 130 3.75 7.38 1.45
CA ALA A 130 3.58 5.93 1.56
C ALA A 130 2.21 5.62 2.17
N THR A 131 1.40 4.82 1.48
CA THR A 131 0.03 4.54 1.92
C THR A 131 -0.20 3.04 2.00
N SER A 132 -0.60 2.54 3.18
CA SER A 132 -1.00 1.16 3.37
C SER A 132 -2.52 0.98 3.32
N VAL A 133 -2.96 -0.24 3.03
CA VAL A 133 -4.36 -0.59 2.79
C VAL A 133 -4.85 -1.53 3.88
N ALA A 134 -5.85 -1.10 4.63
CA ALA A 134 -6.40 -1.76 5.81
C ALA A 134 -7.86 -2.20 5.55
N MET A 135 -8.02 -3.37 4.94
CA MET A 135 -9.33 -3.84 4.44
C MET A 135 -9.92 -4.99 5.24
N HIS A 136 -9.11 -5.79 5.93
CA HIS A 136 -9.52 -7.11 6.39
C HIS A 136 -10.03 -7.13 7.84
N ASP A 137 -11.03 -7.97 8.08
CA ASP A 137 -11.41 -8.42 9.41
C ASP A 137 -10.40 -9.43 9.99
N ARG A 138 -10.58 -9.82 11.25
CA ARG A 138 -9.70 -10.79 11.92
C ARG A 138 -9.65 -12.18 11.27
N ARG A 139 -10.57 -12.49 10.34
CA ARG A 139 -10.64 -13.77 9.63
C ARG A 139 -9.93 -13.71 8.27
N GLY A 140 -9.48 -12.52 7.85
CA GLY A 140 -8.85 -12.32 6.54
C GLY A 140 -9.86 -12.37 5.39
N GLY A 141 -11.12 -12.01 5.65
CA GLY A 141 -12.17 -12.08 4.63
C GLY A 141 -11.98 -11.05 3.49
N PHE A 142 -12.46 -11.41 2.29
CA PHE A 142 -12.44 -10.55 1.09
C PHE A 142 -13.83 -10.05 0.67
N GLY A 143 -14.90 -10.47 1.35
CA GLY A 143 -16.26 -10.06 0.99
C GLY A 143 -16.57 -8.58 1.30
N ASP A 144 -17.66 -8.08 0.71
CA ASP A 144 -18.12 -6.68 0.79
C ASP A 144 -18.28 -6.15 2.23
N GLY A 145 -18.56 -7.06 3.17
CA GLY A 145 -18.73 -6.76 4.59
C GLY A 145 -17.56 -7.20 5.48
N ALA A 146 -16.42 -7.64 4.95
CA ALA A 146 -15.34 -8.24 5.74
C ALA A 146 -14.43 -7.21 6.43
N THR A 147 -15.01 -6.34 7.26
CA THR A 147 -14.29 -5.39 8.13
C THR A 147 -14.84 -5.41 9.56
N ASP A 148 -13.92 -5.34 10.52
CA ASP A 148 -14.19 -5.16 11.95
C ASP A 148 -14.08 -3.67 12.37
N VAL A 149 -13.79 -2.76 11.44
CA VAL A 149 -13.78 -1.31 11.65
C VAL A 149 -15.17 -0.74 11.37
N THR A 150 -15.60 0.20 12.20
CA THR A 150 -16.85 0.96 12.03
C THR A 150 -16.56 2.45 12.00
N CYS A 151 -17.34 3.20 11.23
CA CYS A 151 -17.32 4.66 11.21
C CYS A 151 -18.62 5.20 11.81
N ALA A 152 -18.50 6.13 12.75
CA ALA A 152 -19.61 6.93 13.29
C ALA A 152 -19.13 8.38 13.43
N ASP A 153 -19.88 9.33 12.88
CA ASP A 153 -19.58 10.77 12.94
C ASP A 153 -18.13 11.12 12.49
N GLY A 154 -17.65 10.48 11.42
CA GLY A 154 -16.30 10.68 10.88
C GLY A 154 -15.18 10.07 11.72
N ARG A 155 -15.52 9.24 12.73
CA ARG A 155 -14.55 8.60 13.62
C ARG A 155 -14.56 7.08 13.50
N LEU A 156 -13.36 6.52 13.38
CA LEU A 156 -13.17 5.08 13.26
C LEU A 156 -13.02 4.40 14.62
N HIS A 157 -13.66 3.24 14.73
CA HIS A 157 -13.63 2.37 15.90
C HIS A 157 -13.46 0.91 15.48
N GLY A 158 -12.73 0.12 16.26
CA GLY A 158 -12.55 -1.32 16.00
C GLY A 158 -11.14 -1.64 15.55
N ALA A 159 -10.96 -2.67 14.72
CA ALA A 159 -9.64 -3.08 14.27
C ALA A 159 -9.62 -3.55 12.81
N ALA A 160 -8.52 -3.27 12.12
CA ALA A 160 -8.19 -3.85 10.82
C ALA A 160 -6.99 -4.78 10.99
N SER A 161 -7.10 -6.00 10.49
CA SER A 161 -6.07 -7.03 10.65
C SER A 161 -5.23 -7.20 9.38
N PHE A 162 -4.03 -7.75 9.55
CA PHE A 162 -3.13 -8.15 8.46
C PHE A 162 -2.72 -6.99 7.53
N VAL A 163 -2.57 -5.78 8.09
CA VAL A 163 -2.22 -4.59 7.33
C VAL A 163 -0.74 -4.63 6.98
N GLN A 164 -0.42 -4.81 5.71
CA GLN A 164 0.95 -4.97 5.22
C GLN A 164 1.67 -3.65 5.02
N GLU A 165 2.96 -3.62 5.33
CA GLU A 165 3.82 -2.43 5.31
C GLU A 165 3.28 -1.31 6.23
N ALA A 166 2.61 -1.68 7.32
CA ALA A 166 1.93 -0.74 8.21
C ALA A 166 2.89 0.18 8.96
N ARG A 167 4.10 -0.28 9.26
CA ARG A 167 5.13 0.49 9.96
C ARG A 167 6.09 1.23 9.01
N LYS A 168 5.89 1.07 7.70
CA LYS A 168 6.61 1.77 6.63
C LYS A 168 5.73 2.79 5.88
N ALA A 169 4.47 2.92 6.28
CA ALA A 169 3.52 3.85 5.69
C ALA A 169 3.49 5.18 6.46
N ASP A 170 2.99 6.21 5.80
CA ASP A 170 2.63 7.51 6.38
C ASP A 170 1.11 7.60 6.63
N ARG A 171 0.32 6.85 5.85
CA ARG A 171 -1.15 6.82 5.90
C ARG A 171 -1.73 5.42 5.80
N TYR A 172 -2.94 5.26 6.31
CA TYR A 172 -3.76 4.07 6.14
C TYR A 172 -5.05 4.40 5.38
N LEU A 173 -5.30 3.69 4.28
CA LEU A 173 -6.58 3.63 3.61
C LEU A 173 -7.40 2.50 4.23
N VAL A 174 -8.39 2.86 5.04
CA VAL A 174 -9.15 1.97 5.91
C VAL A 174 -10.56 1.77 5.37
N ARG A 175 -10.98 0.50 5.25
CA ARG A 175 -12.39 0.16 5.03
C ARG A 175 -13.12 0.08 6.35
N ALA A 176 -14.18 0.88 6.49
CA ALA A 176 -15.01 0.87 7.68
C ALA A 176 -16.49 0.70 7.35
N ARG A 177 -17.18 -0.08 8.17
CA ARG A 177 -18.62 -0.26 8.12
C ARG A 177 -19.32 1.01 8.60
N HIS A 178 -20.36 1.39 7.88
CA HIS A 178 -21.29 2.45 8.22
C HIS A 178 -22.73 1.89 8.20
N ALA A 179 -23.70 2.66 8.68
CA ALA A 179 -25.11 2.23 8.71
C ALA A 179 -25.66 1.83 7.33
N ASN A 180 -25.11 2.42 6.26
CA ASN A 180 -25.59 2.26 4.88
C ASN A 180 -24.66 1.42 3.99
N GLY A 181 -23.65 0.72 4.54
CA GLY A 181 -22.71 -0.08 3.76
C GLY A 181 -21.27 0.02 4.28
N CYS A 182 -20.29 -0.06 3.40
CA CYS A 182 -18.88 0.18 3.71
C CYS A 182 -18.40 1.43 2.98
N GLY A 183 -17.58 2.24 3.65
CA GLY A 183 -16.87 3.36 3.03
C GLY A 183 -15.37 3.24 3.23
N LEU A 184 -14.61 4.10 2.53
CA LEU A 184 -13.16 4.16 2.62
C LEU A 184 -12.71 5.49 3.23
N TYR A 185 -11.75 5.40 4.12
CA TYR A 185 -11.29 6.52 4.94
C TYR A 185 -9.77 6.56 5.01
N LEU A 186 -9.20 7.76 5.02
CA LEU A 186 -7.78 7.98 5.27
C LEU A 186 -7.52 8.36 6.72
N VAL A 187 -6.51 7.72 7.30
CA VAL A 187 -6.01 8.00 8.66
C VAL A 187 -4.50 8.22 8.58
N GLU A 188 -4.02 9.31 9.16
CA GLU A 188 -2.59 9.59 9.29
C GLU A 188 -1.95 8.68 10.35
N VAL A 189 -0.71 8.26 10.12
CA VAL A 189 0.08 7.59 11.15
C VAL A 189 0.22 8.49 12.38
N GLY A 190 0.08 7.89 13.56
CA GLY A 190 0.16 8.63 14.83
C GLY A 190 -1.09 9.44 15.18
N ALA A 191 -2.19 9.31 14.43
CA ALA A 191 -3.46 9.93 14.79
C ALA A 191 -3.91 9.52 16.21
N ASP A 192 -4.50 10.46 16.95
CA ASP A 192 -4.95 10.23 18.31
C ASP A 192 -5.96 9.07 18.38
N GLY A 193 -5.68 8.09 19.24
CA GLY A 193 -6.50 6.89 19.41
C GLY A 193 -6.21 5.75 18.42
N LEU A 194 -5.20 5.91 17.55
CA LEU A 194 -4.68 4.84 16.70
C LEU A 194 -3.56 4.07 17.42
N GLU A 195 -3.65 2.75 17.39
CA GLU A 195 -2.60 1.84 17.87
C GLU A 195 -2.18 0.89 16.74
N VAL A 196 -0.88 0.72 16.56
CA VAL A 196 -0.28 -0.18 15.56
C VAL A 196 0.42 -1.33 16.29
N ALA A 197 -0.21 -2.51 16.29
CA ALA A 197 0.33 -3.71 16.94
C ALA A 197 0.97 -4.63 15.88
N PRO A 198 2.30 -4.79 15.85
CA PRO A 198 2.96 -5.58 14.81
C PRO A 198 2.70 -7.08 14.96
N ASP A 199 2.38 -7.74 13.85
CA ASP A 199 2.20 -9.18 13.78
C ASP A 199 3.56 -9.89 13.62
N ALA A 200 3.71 -11.06 14.23
CA ALA A 200 4.85 -11.94 13.95
C ALA A 200 4.60 -12.72 12.65
N ILE A 201 5.38 -12.44 11.61
CA ILE A 201 5.31 -13.09 10.30
C ILE A 201 6.64 -13.73 9.92
N VAL A 202 6.60 -14.72 9.02
CA VAL A 202 7.80 -15.45 8.57
C VAL A 202 8.67 -14.62 7.65
N ASP A 203 8.05 -13.80 6.79
CA ASP A 203 8.76 -12.97 5.83
C ASP A 203 9.36 -11.75 6.52
N LEU A 204 10.69 -11.76 6.66
CA LEU A 204 11.46 -10.71 7.32
C LEU A 204 11.62 -9.44 6.47
N THR A 205 11.36 -9.53 5.16
CA THR A 205 11.42 -8.36 4.25
C THR A 205 10.16 -7.50 4.36
N ARG A 206 9.12 -8.02 4.99
CA ARG A 206 7.81 -7.38 5.09
C ARG A 206 7.51 -7.01 6.51
N ASP A 207 6.66 -6.01 6.66
CA ASP A 207 6.00 -5.76 7.94
C ASP A 207 4.50 -5.97 7.81
N GLN A 208 3.87 -6.36 8.91
CA GLN A 208 2.43 -6.50 9.02
C GLN A 208 1.99 -6.10 10.42
N ALA A 209 0.81 -5.50 10.55
CA ALA A 209 0.24 -5.12 11.83
C ALA A 209 -1.27 -5.25 11.86
N THR A 210 -1.80 -5.33 13.08
CA THR A 210 -3.19 -5.00 13.39
C THR A 210 -3.29 -3.53 13.80
N LEU A 211 -4.17 -2.79 13.13
CA LEU A 211 -4.49 -1.40 13.47
C LEU A 211 -5.72 -1.38 14.35
N SER A 212 -5.65 -0.74 15.53
CA SER A 212 -6.79 -0.54 16.42
C SER A 212 -7.16 0.94 16.49
N PHE A 213 -8.45 1.23 16.33
CA PHE A 213 -9.00 2.57 16.27
C PHE A 213 -9.92 2.81 17.48
N ARG A 214 -9.68 3.88 18.23
CA ARG A 214 -10.50 4.33 19.37
C ARG A 214 -10.99 5.76 19.16
N GLY A 215 -11.97 5.93 18.28
CA GLY A 215 -12.54 7.22 17.96
C GLY A 215 -11.60 8.09 17.13
N VAL A 216 -10.87 7.47 16.20
CA VAL A 216 -9.84 8.11 15.38
C VAL A 216 -10.50 8.94 14.29
N GLU A 217 -10.15 10.23 14.18
CA GLU A 217 -10.62 11.09 13.09
C GLU A 217 -10.08 10.60 11.74
N ALA A 218 -10.93 10.59 10.73
CA ALA A 218 -10.56 10.11 9.40
C ALA A 218 -11.21 10.95 8.30
N VAL A 219 -10.54 11.03 7.15
CA VAL A 219 -11.06 11.71 5.95
C VAL A 219 -11.75 10.68 5.07
N GLU A 220 -13.05 10.85 4.83
CA GLU A 220 -13.79 10.01 3.88
C GLU A 220 -13.27 10.24 2.45
N VAL A 221 -12.86 9.17 1.77
CA VAL A 221 -12.44 9.18 0.37
C VAL A 221 -13.41 8.47 -0.55
N ALA A 222 -14.25 7.58 -0.01
CA ALA A 222 -15.39 7.01 -0.73
C ALA A 222 -16.59 6.90 0.22
N PRO A 223 -17.77 7.41 -0.18
CA PRO A 223 -18.95 7.36 0.67
C PRO A 223 -19.44 5.92 0.87
N PRO A 224 -20.15 5.63 1.97
CA PRO A 224 -20.67 4.30 2.22
C PRO A 224 -21.61 3.79 1.11
N GLY A 225 -21.33 2.58 0.60
CA GLY A 225 -22.13 1.92 -0.42
C GLY A 225 -22.08 0.39 -0.36
N TRP A 226 -22.77 -0.24 -1.31
CA TRP A 226 -22.73 -1.69 -1.57
C TRP A 226 -22.35 -1.92 -3.04
N GLY A 227 -21.44 -2.87 -3.32
CA GLY A 227 -21.02 -3.24 -4.67
C GLY A 227 -19.80 -2.47 -5.21
N ASP A 228 -19.60 -2.50 -6.54
CA ASP A 228 -18.40 -2.02 -7.27
C ASP A 228 -18.05 -0.52 -7.11
N ALA A 229 -18.85 0.25 -6.38
CA ALA A 229 -18.68 1.68 -6.13
C ALA A 229 -18.36 2.03 -4.66
N ALA A 230 -18.09 1.02 -3.82
CA ALA A 230 -17.63 1.17 -2.44
C ALA A 230 -16.12 0.95 -2.31
#